data_AF-A0A6P0Z4K8-F1
#
_entry.id   AF-A0A6P0Z4K8-F1
#
_cell.length_a   1.000
_cell.length_b   1.000
_cell.length_c   1.000
_cell.angle_alpha   90.00
_cell.angle_beta   90.00
_cell.angle_gamma   90.00
#
_symmetry.space_group_name_H-M   'P 1'
#
loop_
_entity.id
_entity.type
_entity.pdbx_description
1 polymer ?
#
loop_
_entity_poly.entity_id
_entity_poly.type
_entity_poly.pdbx_seq_one_letter_code
_entity_poly.pdbx_strand_id
1 'polypeptide(L)'
;MAAVNQRLIQREGYPVGVFGFFECIEDEAIATALLTHACDWLQEQGMTHVRGPIDLSTHNRCLWLVEGFDSSPLIMMPYNPAYYPKFVEQNGWTKAKDAYAYRLDLTQKLDPKYEKGYRIACRSGV
;
A
#
# COMPACT_ATOMS: atom_id res chain seq x y z
N MET A 1 6.70 10.68 5.69
CA MET A 1 7.96 10.83 4.92
C MET A 1 7.64 10.90 3.43
N ALA A 2 8.43 11.62 2.64
CA ALA A 2 8.33 11.64 1.17
C ALA A 2 9.67 11.22 0.53
N ALA A 3 9.62 10.66 -0.67
CA ALA A 3 10.82 10.21 -1.38
C ALA A 3 10.66 10.29 -2.91
N VAL A 4 11.79 10.51 -3.60
CA VAL A 4 11.90 10.44 -5.06
C VAL A 4 12.64 9.16 -5.44
N ASN A 5 12.04 8.37 -6.33
CA ASN A 5 12.63 7.14 -6.83
C ASN A 5 12.80 7.20 -8.34
N GLN A 6 14.04 7.34 -8.81
CA GLN A 6 14.34 7.48 -10.24
C GLN A 6 13.91 6.27 -11.07
N ARG A 7 13.98 5.05 -10.52
CA ARG A 7 13.52 3.84 -11.22
C ARG A 7 12.01 3.84 -11.40
N LEU A 8 11.27 4.36 -10.41
CA LEU A 8 9.82 4.52 -10.52
C LEU A 8 9.47 5.53 -11.62
N ILE A 9 10.12 6.69 -11.63
CA ILE A 9 9.91 7.73 -12.65
C ILE A 9 10.15 7.17 -14.05
N GLN A 10 11.27 6.45 -14.26
CA GLN A 10 11.58 5.81 -15.54
C GLN A 10 10.52 4.78 -15.96
N ARG A 11 10.02 3.98 -15.02
CA ARG A 11 8.99 2.96 -15.28
C ARG A 11 7.64 3.57 -15.63
N GLU A 12 7.26 4.66 -14.97
CA GLU A 12 5.96 5.31 -15.13
C GLU A 12 5.94 6.28 -16.31
N GLY A 13 7.09 6.84 -16.68
CA GLY A 13 7.24 7.77 -17.81
C GLY A 13 6.85 9.22 -17.50
N TYR A 14 6.63 9.58 -16.23
CA TYR A 14 6.33 10.94 -15.79
C TYR A 14 6.86 11.21 -14.37
N PRO A 15 7.05 12.49 -13.96
CA PRO A 15 7.57 12.85 -12.64
C PRO A 15 6.60 12.47 -11.53
N VAL A 16 6.93 11.42 -10.77
CA VAL A 16 6.12 10.90 -9.67
C VAL A 16 6.94 10.67 -8.42
N GLY A 17 6.50 11.29 -7.33
CA GLY A 17 6.99 11.10 -5.98
C GLY A 17 6.18 10.07 -5.20
N VAL A 18 6.72 9.60 -4.08
CA VAL A 18 5.98 8.75 -3.15
C VAL A 18 5.95 9.33 -1.75
N PHE A 19 4.83 9.14 -1.06
CA PHE A 19 4.75 9.34 0.39
C PHE A 19 4.59 7.98 1.09
N GLY A 20 5.09 7.88 2.31
CA GLY A 20 5.02 6.68 3.15
C GLY A 20 5.36 7.01 4.60
N PHE A 21 5.41 5.98 5.46
CA PHE A 21 5.58 6.10 6.90
C PHE A 21 4.64 7.15 7.50
N PHE A 22 3.39 7.15 7.02
CA PHE A 22 2.37 8.07 7.51
C PHE A 22 1.80 7.53 8.81
N GLU A 23 1.91 8.31 9.88
CA GLU A 23 1.36 7.98 11.18
C GLU A 23 0.83 9.27 11.83
N CYS A 24 -0.40 9.21 12.35
CA CYS A 24 -0.99 10.28 13.15
C CYS A 24 -2.09 9.73 14.07
N ILE A 25 -2.38 10.47 15.13
CA ILE A 25 -3.62 10.26 15.90
C ILE A 25 -4.83 10.60 15.03
N GLU A 26 -6.05 10.26 15.49
CA GLU A 26 -7.30 10.56 14.79
C GLU A 26 -7.62 12.07 14.84
N ASP A 27 -6.81 12.87 14.13
CA ASP A 27 -6.91 14.31 13.99
C ASP A 27 -6.66 14.68 12.52
N GLU A 28 -7.72 15.15 11.85
CA GLU A 28 -7.69 15.50 10.43
C GLU A 28 -6.70 16.64 10.14
N ALA A 29 -6.53 17.60 11.06
CA ALA A 29 -5.62 18.72 10.86
C ALA A 29 -4.17 18.25 10.83
N ILE A 30 -3.81 17.27 11.67
CA ILE A 30 -2.48 16.66 11.65
C ILE A 30 -2.27 15.88 10.35
N ALA A 31 -3.26 15.09 9.93
CA ALA A 31 -3.18 14.34 8.68
C ALA A 31 -2.99 15.26 7.46
N THR A 32 -3.77 16.35 7.37
CA THR A 32 -3.64 17.38 6.34
C THR A 32 -2.25 18.00 6.37
N ALA A 33 -1.75 18.43 7.52
CA ALA A 33 -0.43 19.04 7.63
C ALA A 33 0.69 18.10 7.15
N LEU A 34 0.63 16.82 7.51
CA LEU A 34 1.61 15.81 7.09
C LEU A 34 1.55 15.53 5.58
N LEU A 35 0.35 15.40 5.01
CA LEU A 35 0.15 15.17 3.58
C LEU A 35 0.58 16.38 2.75
N THR A 36 0.19 17.59 3.15
CA THR A 36 0.60 18.85 2.51
C THR A 36 2.12 18.99 2.54
N HIS A 37 2.76 18.82 3.70
CA HIS A 37 4.21 18.92 3.79
C HIS A 37 4.94 17.91 2.89
N ALA A 38 4.43 16.68 2.77
CA ALA A 38 4.97 15.68 1.85
C ALA A 38 4.80 16.09 0.38
N CYS A 39 3.65 16.65 0.00
CA CYS A 39 3.38 17.14 -1.35
C CYS A 39 4.26 18.34 -1.71
N ASP A 40 4.38 19.32 -0.81
CA ASP A 40 5.19 20.52 -1.01
C ASP A 40 6.66 20.15 -1.25
N TRP A 41 7.21 19.27 -0.41
CA TRP A 41 8.58 18.79 -0.60
C TRP A 41 8.75 18.08 -1.95
N LEU A 42 7.80 17.22 -2.36
CA LEU A 42 7.87 16.54 -3.66
C LEU A 42 7.75 17.51 -4.83
N GLN A 43 6.96 18.56 -4.69
CA GLN A 43 6.84 19.63 -5.67
C GLN A 43 8.17 20.37 -5.82
N GLU A 44 8.86 20.68 -4.72
CA GLU A 44 10.23 21.26 -4.74
C GLU A 44 11.24 20.34 -5.44
N GLN A 45 11.04 19.02 -5.36
CA GLN A 45 11.85 18.05 -6.11
C GLN A 45 11.42 17.88 -7.59
N GLY A 46 10.47 18.67 -8.07
CA GLY A 46 10.00 18.64 -9.46
C GLY A 46 9.01 17.52 -9.80
N MET A 47 8.40 16.89 -8.78
CA MET A 47 7.36 15.88 -9.00
C MET A 47 6.02 16.55 -9.28
N THR A 48 5.27 16.03 -10.26
CA THR A 48 3.93 16.53 -10.61
C THR A 48 2.82 15.63 -10.12
N HIS A 49 3.16 14.40 -9.75
CA HIS A 49 2.25 13.40 -9.20
C HIS A 49 2.82 12.84 -7.91
N VAL A 50 1.93 12.46 -6.99
CA VAL A 50 2.31 11.76 -5.76
C VAL A 50 1.49 10.49 -5.62
N ARG A 51 2.14 9.40 -5.20
CA ARG A 51 1.49 8.13 -4.89
C ARG A 51 1.86 7.64 -3.50
N GLY A 52 0.91 7.02 -2.82
CA GLY A 52 1.20 6.40 -1.54
C GLY A 52 -0.03 5.78 -0.89
N PRO A 53 0.17 5.10 0.26
CA PRO A 53 1.44 5.03 0.98
C PRO A 53 2.38 3.97 0.39
N ILE A 54 3.68 4.27 0.32
CA ILE A 54 4.76 3.36 -0.05
C ILE A 54 5.98 3.64 0.84
N ASP A 55 6.29 2.72 1.75
CA ASP A 55 7.44 2.82 2.67
C ASP A 55 8.76 2.51 1.93
N LEU A 56 9.29 3.49 1.17
CA LEU A 56 10.49 3.41 0.29
C LEU A 56 10.36 2.47 -0.91
N SER A 57 9.74 1.30 -0.75
CA SER A 57 9.56 0.30 -1.79
C SER A 57 8.27 -0.50 -1.58
N THR A 58 7.75 -1.10 -2.66
CA THR A 58 6.57 -1.98 -2.60
C THR A 58 6.84 -3.34 -1.94
N HIS A 59 8.08 -3.63 -1.56
CA HIS A 59 8.43 -4.83 -0.77
C HIS A 59 8.33 -4.58 0.73
N ASN A 60 8.23 -3.33 1.15
CA ASN A 60 7.90 -2.94 2.52
C ASN A 60 6.38 -2.74 2.64
N ARG A 61 5.93 -2.04 3.70
CA ARG A 61 4.52 -1.66 3.80
C ARG A 61 4.16 -0.71 2.66
N CYS A 62 3.10 -1.05 1.95
CA CYS A 62 2.48 -0.22 0.95
C CYS A 62 0.97 -0.47 0.99
N LEU A 63 0.22 0.46 0.40
CA LEU A 63 -1.25 0.46 0.38
C LEU A 63 -1.88 0.75 1.75
N TRP A 64 -3.18 1.00 1.73
CA TRP A 64 -4.02 1.06 2.91
C TRP A 64 -4.88 -0.20 3.00
N LEU A 65 -5.05 -0.71 4.21
CA LEU A 65 -6.19 -1.55 4.55
C LEU A 65 -7.45 -0.67 4.50
N VAL A 66 -8.41 -1.09 3.68
CA VAL A 66 -9.70 -0.41 3.50
C VAL A 66 -10.89 -1.32 3.85
N GLU A 67 -10.68 -2.63 3.88
CA GLU A 67 -11.66 -3.65 4.24
C GLU A 67 -10.94 -4.77 5.02
N GLY A 68 -11.63 -5.43 5.97
CA GLY A 68 -11.08 -6.54 6.74
C GLY A 68 -10.46 -6.17 8.09
N PHE A 69 -10.84 -5.02 8.67
CA PHE A 69 -10.39 -4.58 10.00
C PHE A 69 -10.84 -5.51 11.16
N ASP A 70 -11.78 -6.40 10.91
CA ASP A 70 -12.24 -7.46 11.81
C ASP A 70 -11.32 -8.70 11.80
N SER A 71 -10.39 -8.78 10.85
CA SER A 71 -9.40 -9.85 10.76
C SER A 71 -8.10 -9.51 11.50
N SER A 72 -7.33 -10.54 11.88
CA SER A 72 -5.98 -10.33 12.43
C SER A 72 -5.01 -9.85 11.34
N PRO A 73 -3.99 -9.04 11.68
CA PRO A 73 -2.96 -8.61 10.75
C PRO A 73 -2.30 -9.80 10.04
N LEU A 74 -2.13 -9.69 8.72
CA LEU A 74 -1.44 -10.69 7.91
C LEU A 74 -0.01 -10.25 7.62
N ILE A 75 0.91 -11.23 7.57
CA ILE A 75 2.33 -10.98 7.27
C ILE A 75 2.44 -10.24 5.93
N MET A 76 3.25 -9.17 5.92
CA MET A 76 3.49 -8.31 4.76
C MET A 76 2.27 -7.59 4.18
N MET A 77 1.15 -7.52 4.92
CA MET A 77 -0.02 -6.71 4.55
C MET A 77 -0.13 -5.46 5.44
N PRO A 78 -0.69 -4.34 4.93
CA PRO A 78 -0.96 -3.19 5.76
C PRO A 78 -2.02 -3.50 6.81
N TYR A 79 -1.87 -2.90 7.99
CA TYR A 79 -2.87 -2.93 9.06
C TYR A 79 -2.89 -1.59 9.78
N ASN A 80 -3.35 -0.57 9.06
CA ASN A 80 -3.48 0.80 9.56
C ASN A 80 -4.79 0.99 10.35
N PRO A 81 -4.90 2.06 11.16
CA PRO A 81 -6.18 2.50 11.68
C PRO A 81 -7.20 2.79 10.57
N ALA A 82 -8.48 2.50 10.82
CA ALA A 82 -9.55 2.65 9.85
C ALA A 82 -9.82 4.10 9.41
N TYR A 83 -9.36 5.08 10.19
CA TYR A 83 -9.50 6.50 9.85
C TYR A 83 -8.44 7.01 8.86
N TYR A 84 -7.35 6.26 8.61
CA TYR A 84 -6.30 6.70 7.66
C TYR A 84 -6.81 6.85 6.21
N PRO A 85 -7.52 5.86 5.62
CA PRO A 85 -8.10 6.01 4.27
C PRO A 85 -9.04 7.21 4.15
N LYS A 86 -9.82 7.47 5.22
CA LYS A 86 -10.73 8.61 5.26
C LYS A 86 -9.98 9.95 5.19
N PHE A 87 -8.88 10.09 5.94
CA PHE A 87 -8.09 11.32 5.93
C PHE A 87 -7.46 11.61 4.56
N VAL A 88 -6.92 10.61 3.87
CA VAL A 88 -6.39 10.82 2.51
C VAL A 88 -7.51 11.22 1.53
N GLU A 89 -8.66 10.55 1.58
CA GLU A 89 -9.81 10.90 0.72
C GLU A 89 -10.32 12.32 0.98
N GLN A 90 -10.44 12.74 2.25
CA GLN A 90 -10.82 14.11 2.64
C GLN A 90 -9.81 15.16 2.15
N ASN A 91 -8.53 14.79 2.05
CA ASN A 91 -7.47 15.62 1.50
C ASN A 91 -7.38 15.57 -0.04
N GLY A 92 -8.42 15.09 -0.73
CA GLY A 92 -8.53 15.12 -2.18
C GLY A 92 -7.75 14.04 -2.92
N TRP A 93 -7.21 13.04 -2.20
CA TRP A 93 -6.53 11.91 -2.83
C TRP A 93 -7.54 10.97 -3.47
N THR A 94 -7.14 10.36 -4.59
CA THR A 94 -7.98 9.40 -5.31
C THR A 94 -7.32 8.04 -5.37
N LYS A 95 -8.15 7.00 -5.44
CA LYS A 95 -7.70 5.61 -5.45
C LYS A 95 -6.87 5.31 -6.70
N ALA A 96 -5.64 4.84 -6.50
CA ALA A 96 -4.73 4.47 -7.60
C ALA A 96 -4.85 3.00 -8.02
N LYS A 97 -4.98 2.07 -7.06
CA LYS A 97 -5.02 0.63 -7.32
C LYS A 97 -5.62 -0.15 -6.15
N ASP A 98 -6.33 -1.24 -6.47
CA ASP A 98 -6.78 -2.23 -5.50
C ASP A 98 -5.79 -3.41 -5.38
N ALA A 99 -5.64 -3.94 -4.17
CA ALA A 99 -5.00 -5.22 -3.92
C ALA A 99 -5.91 -6.06 -3.03
N TYR A 100 -6.06 -7.34 -3.38
CA TYR A 100 -6.91 -8.28 -2.67
C TYR A 100 -6.05 -9.31 -1.96
N ALA A 101 -6.32 -9.53 -0.68
CA ALA A 101 -5.78 -10.64 0.09
C ALA A 101 -6.83 -11.75 0.17
N TYR A 102 -6.41 -13.00 -0.04
CA TYR A 102 -7.29 -14.16 0.01
C TYR A 102 -6.87 -15.08 1.15
N ARG A 103 -7.84 -15.50 1.96
CA ARG A 103 -7.65 -16.59 2.92
C ARG A 103 -8.09 -17.89 2.26
N LEU A 104 -7.11 -18.75 1.97
CA LEU A 104 -7.36 -20.09 1.42
C LEU A 104 -7.32 -21.11 2.55
N ASP A 105 -8.42 -21.81 2.76
CA ASP A 105 -8.46 -22.96 3.67
C ASP A 105 -7.85 -24.18 2.97
N LEU A 106 -6.63 -24.52 3.36
CA LEU A 106 -5.88 -25.65 2.78
C LEU A 106 -6.34 -27.02 3.31
N THR A 107 -7.28 -27.07 4.27
CA THR A 107 -7.88 -28.33 4.72
C THR A 107 -8.92 -28.85 3.73
N GLN A 108 -9.44 -27.96 2.87
CA GLN A 108 -10.41 -28.31 1.84
C GLN A 108 -9.71 -28.78 0.57
N LYS A 109 -10.38 -29.65 -0.19
CA LYS A 109 -9.85 -30.12 -1.47
C LYS A 109 -9.75 -28.92 -2.42
N LEU A 110 -8.53 -28.56 -2.80
CA LEU A 110 -8.28 -27.51 -3.78
C LEU A 110 -9.01 -27.81 -5.09
N ASP A 111 -9.52 -26.76 -5.75
CA ASP A 111 -10.05 -26.85 -7.11
C ASP A 111 -9.02 -27.57 -8.00
N PRO A 112 -9.43 -28.54 -8.85
CA PRO A 112 -8.52 -29.30 -9.72
C PRO A 112 -7.51 -28.44 -10.48
N LYS A 113 -7.85 -27.19 -10.82
CA LYS A 113 -6.92 -26.26 -11.50
C LYS A 113 -5.65 -25.90 -10.69
N TYR A 114 -5.71 -25.98 -9.36
CA TYR A 114 -4.57 -25.69 -8.46
C TYR A 114 -3.79 -26.94 -8.04
N GLU A 115 -4.29 -28.14 -8.36
CA GLU A 115 -3.72 -29.41 -7.90
C GLU A 115 -2.27 -29.63 -8.37
N LYS A 116 -1.94 -29.14 -9.58
CA LYS A 116 -0.57 -29.22 -10.13
C LYS A 116 0.40 -28.37 -9.30
N GLY A 117 0.01 -27.15 -8.92
CA GLY A 117 0.83 -26.25 -8.10
C GLY A 117 1.05 -26.81 -6.70
N TYR A 118 -0.02 -27.32 -6.08
CA TYR A 118 0.04 -27.97 -4.77
C TYR A 118 1.02 -29.16 -4.75
N ARG A 119 0.95 -30.05 -5.76
CA ARG A 119 1.86 -31.20 -5.87
C ARG A 119 3.34 -30.79 -6.00
N ILE A 120 3.63 -29.67 -6.67
CA ILE A 120 5.00 -29.16 -6.81
C ILE A 120 5.49 -28.59 -5.49
N ALA A 121 4.68 -27.81 -4.78
CA ALA A 121 5.04 -27.24 -3.48
C ALA A 121 5.39 -28.35 -2.46
N CYS A 122 4.54 -29.36 -2.30
CA CYS A 122 4.79 -30.47 -1.37
C CYS A 122 6.06 -31.27 -1.68
N ARG A 123 6.45 -31.38 -2.97
CA ARG A 123 7.71 -32.05 -3.36
C ARG A 123 8.95 -31.20 -3.09
N SER A 124 8.77 -29.88 -3.03
CA SER A 124 9.85 -28.91 -2.85
C SER A 124 10.20 -28.69 -1.37
N GLY A 125 9.46 -29.34 -0.44
CA GLY A 125 9.66 -29.20 1.00
C GLY A 125 9.18 -27.86 1.56
N VAL A 126 8.29 -27.18 0.84
CA VAL A 126 7.56 -25.97 1.27
C VAL A 126 6.11 -26.33 1.54
#